data_AF-A0A6P8L4E6-F1
#
_entry.id   AF-A0A6P8L4E6-F1
#
_cell.length_a   1.000
_cell.length_b   1.000
_cell.length_c   1.000
_cell.angle_alpha   90.00
_cell.angle_beta   90.00
_cell.angle_gamma   90.00
#
_symmetry.space_group_name_H-M   'P 1'
#
loop_
_entity.id
_entity.type
_entity.pdbx_description
1 polymer ?
#
loop_
_entity_poly.entity_id
_entity_poly.type
_entity_poly.pdbx_seq_one_letter_code
_entity_poly.pdbx_strand_id
1 'polypeptide(L)'
;SVNNNNSTLLRWFLGIKGNECLCRVPIDYIQETFNQMGLEYFTETLQVILNPVFDSSLDWVFGDEEKWYGMIPARYIMSERGADDMRQKYERGDFEVCPKLSCRQKTLPVGPSDVCGKSNVKIFCTRCNDFYELRSDTQLDGAMFGT
;
A
#
# COMPACT_ATOMS: atom_id res chain seq x y z
N SER A 1 -20.87 -9.30 18.58
CA SER A 1 -19.80 -9.59 17.61
C SER A 1 -19.87 -8.57 16.50
N VAL A 2 -19.16 -7.45 16.64
CA VAL A 2 -19.07 -6.44 15.57
C VAL A 2 -18.07 -7.01 14.55
N ASN A 3 -18.51 -7.17 13.30
CA ASN A 3 -17.67 -7.68 12.22
C ASN A 3 -16.53 -6.68 11.97
N ASN A 4 -15.36 -6.93 12.57
CA ASN A 4 -14.17 -6.08 12.57
C ASN A 4 -13.44 -6.02 11.21
N ASN A 5 -14.12 -6.38 10.11
CA ASN A 5 -13.54 -6.59 8.77
C ASN A 5 -14.02 -5.59 7.71
N ASN A 6 -14.78 -4.55 8.07
CA ASN A 6 -15.54 -3.76 7.11
C ASN A 6 -15.18 -2.26 7.10
N SER A 7 -13.90 -1.87 7.19
CA SER A 7 -13.56 -0.50 6.75
C SER A 7 -13.85 -0.38 5.26
N THR A 8 -14.89 0.39 4.93
CA THR A 8 -15.28 0.68 3.55
C THR A 8 -14.25 1.59 2.87
N LEU A 9 -13.52 2.41 3.64
CA LEU A 9 -12.42 3.24 3.12
C LEU A 9 -11.30 2.36 2.57
N LEU A 10 -10.80 1.40 3.36
CA LEU A 10 -9.71 0.50 2.92
C LEU A 10 -10.12 -0.27 1.67
N ARG A 11 -11.36 -0.78 1.63
CA ARG A 11 -11.88 -1.49 0.48
C ARG A 11 -12.01 -0.60 -0.75
N TRP A 12 -12.51 0.62 -0.57
CA TRP A 12 -12.64 1.61 -1.64
C TRP A 12 -11.26 2.00 -2.19
N PHE A 13 -10.30 2.32 -1.31
CA PHE A 13 -8.96 2.75 -1.68
C PHE A 13 -8.20 1.67 -2.45
N LEU A 14 -8.27 0.41 -2.00
CA LEU A 14 -7.67 -0.72 -2.73
C LEU A 14 -8.38 -1.03 -4.05
N GLY A 15 -9.61 -0.54 -4.25
CA GLY A 15 -10.39 -0.70 -5.47
C GLY A 15 -10.14 0.39 -6.52
N ILE A 16 -9.37 1.43 -6.20
CA ILE A 16 -8.99 2.47 -7.16
C ILE A 16 -8.07 1.85 -8.22
N LYS A 17 -8.36 2.15 -9.50
CA LYS A 17 -7.51 1.72 -10.61
C LYS A 17 -6.12 2.33 -10.43
N GLY A 18 -5.06 1.51 -10.51
CA GLY A 18 -3.69 1.92 -10.21
C GLY A 18 -3.23 1.54 -8.79
N ASN A 19 -4.12 1.05 -7.93
CA ASN A 19 -3.79 0.63 -6.56
C ASN A 19 -3.55 -0.88 -6.40
N GLU A 20 -3.44 -1.62 -7.51
CA GLU A 20 -3.37 -3.08 -7.53
C GLU A 20 -2.11 -3.62 -6.83
N CYS A 21 -1.06 -2.81 -6.71
CA CYS A 21 0.18 -3.16 -6.02
C CYS A 21 0.01 -3.26 -4.49
N LEU A 22 -0.99 -2.59 -3.92
CA LEU A 22 -1.19 -2.62 -2.47
C LEU A 22 -1.73 -3.98 -2.00
N CYS A 23 -1.28 -4.40 -0.82
CA CYS A 23 -1.95 -5.45 -0.07
C CYS A 23 -2.92 -4.83 0.95
N ARG A 24 -3.93 -5.61 1.33
CA ARG A 24 -4.87 -5.18 2.36
C ARG A 24 -4.22 -5.33 3.72
N VAL A 25 -3.97 -4.21 4.40
CA VAL A 25 -3.51 -4.24 5.79
C VAL A 25 -4.68 -4.67 6.71
N PRO A 26 -4.51 -5.71 7.54
CA PRO A 26 -5.52 -6.14 8.50
C PRO A 26 -5.80 -5.06 9.56
N ILE A 27 -7.08 -4.89 9.94
CA ILE A 27 -7.50 -3.84 10.90
C ILE A 27 -6.86 -4.04 12.28
N ASP A 28 -6.71 -5.29 12.71
CA ASP A 28 -6.00 -5.66 13.93
C ASP A 28 -4.55 -5.16 13.92
N TYR A 29 -3.85 -5.30 12.79
CA TYR A 29 -2.49 -4.76 12.64
C TYR A 29 -2.45 -3.23 12.75
N ILE A 30 -3.42 -2.54 12.13
CA ILE A 30 -3.53 -1.07 12.18
C ILE A 30 -3.81 -0.58 13.60
N GLN A 31 -4.64 -1.30 14.36
CA GLN A 31 -5.07 -0.92 15.72
C GLN A 31 -3.99 -1.13 16.80
N GLU A 32 -2.97 -1.92 16.53
CA GLU A 32 -1.87 -2.14 17.47
C GLU A 32 -0.99 -0.89 17.64
N THR A 33 -0.91 -0.39 18.87
CA THR A 33 -0.15 0.83 19.22
C THR A 33 1.33 0.74 18.90
N PHE A 34 1.93 -0.46 18.98
CA PHE A 34 3.32 -0.67 18.59
C PHE A 34 3.56 -0.35 17.10
N ASN A 35 2.64 -0.77 16.23
CA ASN A 35 2.73 -0.55 14.79
C ASN A 35 2.48 0.92 14.40
N GLN A 36 1.90 1.70 15.31
CA GLN A 36 1.66 3.14 15.17
C GLN A 36 2.83 4.00 15.67
N MET A 37 3.82 3.44 16.36
CA MET A 37 4.89 4.23 16.98
C MET A 37 5.69 5.06 15.94
N GLY A 38 5.95 6.32 16.27
CA GLY A 38 6.70 7.24 15.38
C GLY A 38 5.90 7.76 14.19
N LEU A 39 4.61 7.48 14.11
CA LEU A 39 3.68 8.21 13.24
C LEU A 39 3.11 9.38 14.06
N GLU A 40 3.04 10.58 13.49
CA GLU A 40 2.53 11.78 14.19
C GLU A 40 1.04 11.63 14.48
N TYR A 41 0.69 11.18 15.69
CA TYR A 41 -0.66 10.74 16.09
C TYR A 41 -1.77 11.72 15.70
N PHE A 42 -2.62 11.32 14.74
CA PHE A 42 -3.94 11.89 14.55
C PHE A 42 -4.97 10.81 14.86
N THR A 43 -5.54 10.84 16.07
CA THR A 43 -6.59 9.90 16.49
C THR A 43 -7.78 9.98 15.52
N GLU A 44 -8.00 11.17 14.97
CA GLU A 44 -8.95 11.51 13.93
C GLU A 44 -8.68 10.73 12.64
N THR A 45 -7.43 10.67 12.17
CA THR A 45 -7.03 9.93 10.97
C THR A 45 -7.29 8.43 11.11
N LEU A 46 -6.94 7.84 12.26
CA LEU A 46 -7.24 6.43 12.53
C LEU A 46 -8.75 6.17 12.59
N GLN A 47 -9.54 7.07 13.17
CA GLN A 47 -10.99 6.95 13.18
C GLN A 47 -11.57 6.97 11.76
N VAL A 48 -11.02 7.79 10.86
CA VAL A 48 -11.43 7.83 9.44
C VAL A 48 -11.06 6.55 8.72
N ILE A 49 -9.79 6.10 8.83
CA ILE A 49 -9.31 4.87 8.17
C ILE A 49 -10.10 3.64 8.63
N LEU A 50 -10.43 3.57 9.93
CA LEU A 50 -11.15 2.45 10.52
C LEU A 50 -12.68 2.60 10.45
N ASN A 51 -13.19 3.70 9.88
CA ASN A 51 -14.63 3.94 9.83
C ASN A 51 -15.32 2.87 8.95
N PRO A 52 -16.32 2.15 9.48
CA PRO A 52 -17.10 1.21 8.68
C PRO A 52 -18.00 1.90 7.65
N VAL A 53 -18.17 3.22 7.74
CA VAL A 53 -18.93 4.04 6.80
C VAL A 53 -18.00 5.12 6.25
N PHE A 54 -17.62 4.98 4.98
CA PHE A 54 -16.83 5.94 4.24
C PHE A 54 -17.70 6.59 3.17
N ASP A 55 -17.80 7.91 3.23
CA ASP A 55 -18.46 8.71 2.22
C ASP A 55 -17.40 9.36 1.33
N SER A 56 -17.27 8.85 0.10
CA SER A 56 -16.30 9.35 -0.89
C SER A 56 -16.60 10.78 -1.37
N SER A 57 -17.74 11.37 -0.99
CA SER A 57 -18.08 12.76 -1.31
C SER A 57 -17.49 13.78 -0.32
N LEU A 58 -16.84 13.31 0.74
CA LEU A 58 -16.18 14.15 1.72
C LEU A 58 -14.79 14.56 1.21
N ASP A 59 -14.70 15.77 0.65
CA ASP A 59 -13.49 16.38 0.07
C ASP A 59 -12.30 16.54 1.05
N TRP A 60 -12.48 16.27 2.34
CA TRP A 60 -11.51 16.60 3.40
C TRP A 60 -10.54 15.48 3.79
N VAL A 61 -10.54 14.34 3.11
CA VAL A 61 -9.90 13.10 3.60
C VAL A 61 -8.46 12.85 3.11
N PHE A 62 -7.81 13.75 2.35
CA PHE A 62 -6.55 13.39 1.67
C PHE A 62 -5.35 14.30 1.93
N GLY A 63 -5.29 14.97 3.09
CA GLY A 63 -4.11 15.78 3.44
C GLY A 63 -3.08 14.96 4.21
N ASP A 64 -3.43 14.61 5.44
CA ASP A 64 -2.56 13.92 6.38
C ASP A 64 -2.83 12.42 6.42
N GLU A 65 -4.04 12.01 6.03
CA GLU A 65 -4.49 10.63 5.94
C GLU A 65 -3.78 9.84 4.84
N GLU A 66 -3.45 10.47 3.70
CA GLU A 66 -2.70 9.82 2.62
C GLU A 66 -1.27 9.51 3.06
N LYS A 67 -0.61 10.46 3.74
CA LYS A 67 0.72 10.24 4.33
C LYS A 67 0.67 9.15 5.40
N TRP A 68 -0.31 9.21 6.29
CA TRP A 68 -0.52 8.21 7.33
C TRP A 68 -0.80 6.81 6.76
N TYR A 69 -1.70 6.74 5.78
CA TYR A 69 -2.01 5.51 5.09
C TYR A 69 -0.86 5.01 4.24
N GLY A 70 0.12 5.85 3.87
CA GLY A 70 1.34 5.37 3.24
C GLY A 70 2.29 4.65 4.18
N MET A 71 2.45 5.13 5.42
CA MET A 71 3.45 4.56 6.33
C MET A 71 3.05 3.20 6.93
N ILE A 72 1.76 2.91 7.06
CA ILE A 72 1.27 1.65 7.63
C ILE A 72 1.47 0.44 6.69
N PRO A 73 1.09 0.47 5.40
CA PRO A 73 1.39 -0.57 4.42
C PRO A 73 2.88 -0.88 4.33
N ALA A 74 3.75 0.16 4.30
CA ALA A 74 5.20 -0.02 4.24
C ALA A 74 5.74 -0.81 5.44
N ARG A 75 5.22 -0.55 6.64
CA ARG A 75 5.55 -1.34 7.84
C ARG A 75 4.96 -2.73 7.77
N TYR A 76 3.72 -2.86 7.30
CA TYR A 76 3.01 -4.12 7.27
C TYR A 76 3.70 -5.15 6.37
N ILE A 77 4.13 -4.78 5.17
CA ILE A 77 4.79 -5.70 4.24
C ILE A 77 6.14 -6.22 4.75
N MET A 78 6.74 -5.54 5.74
CA MET A 78 7.96 -5.99 6.43
C MET A 78 7.68 -6.97 7.57
N SER A 79 6.42 -7.13 7.99
CA SER A 79 6.02 -8.17 8.94
C SER A 79 5.92 -9.54 8.25
N GLU A 80 6.01 -10.63 9.00
CA GLU A 80 5.87 -11.99 8.45
C GLU A 80 4.54 -12.17 7.70
N ARG A 81 3.44 -11.66 8.28
CA ARG A 81 2.10 -11.76 7.69
C ARG A 81 1.97 -10.93 6.40
N GLY A 82 2.48 -9.70 6.41
CA GLY A 82 2.43 -8.85 5.22
C GLY A 82 3.36 -9.31 4.10
N ALA A 83 4.52 -9.86 4.44
CA ALA A 83 5.42 -10.49 3.49
C ALA A 83 4.76 -11.71 2.83
N ASP A 84 4.03 -12.53 3.59
CA ASP A 84 3.27 -13.65 3.02
C ASP A 84 2.13 -13.18 2.11
N ASP A 85 1.37 -12.15 2.50
CA ASP A 85 0.31 -11.58 1.67
C ASP A 85 0.86 -11.02 0.33
N MET A 86 2.02 -10.35 0.37
CA MET A 86 2.72 -9.86 -0.83
C MET A 86 3.27 -11.02 -1.68
N ARG A 87 3.79 -12.08 -1.07
CA ARG A 87 4.21 -13.31 -1.76
C ARG A 87 3.04 -13.95 -2.49
N GLN A 88 1.88 -14.08 -1.86
CA GLN A 88 0.70 -14.63 -2.50
C GLN A 88 0.24 -13.78 -3.69
N LYS A 89 0.30 -12.44 -3.59
CA LYS A 89 0.03 -11.54 -4.73
C LYS A 89 1.03 -11.76 -5.87
N TYR A 90 2.31 -11.90 -5.56
CA TYR A 90 3.35 -12.23 -6.54
C TYR A 90 3.07 -13.57 -7.24
N GLU A 91 2.73 -14.61 -6.47
CA GLU A 91 2.42 -15.94 -6.99
C GLU A 91 1.18 -15.95 -7.90
N ARG A 92 0.16 -15.15 -7.58
CA ARG A 92 -1.02 -14.94 -8.45
C ARG A 92 -0.71 -14.12 -9.71
N GLY A 93 0.36 -13.34 -9.70
CA GLY A 93 0.69 -12.42 -10.80
C GLY A 93 -0.14 -11.14 -10.74
N ASP A 94 -0.50 -10.70 -9.53
CA ASP A 94 -1.25 -9.46 -9.30
C ASP A 94 -0.39 -8.22 -9.58
N PHE A 95 0.93 -8.37 -9.61
CA PHE A 95 1.89 -7.33 -9.98
C PHE A 95 2.24 -7.38 -11.46
N GLU A 96 2.88 -6.31 -11.94
CA GLU A 96 3.37 -6.25 -13.30
C GLU A 96 4.51 -7.25 -13.58
N VAL A 97 4.88 -7.33 -14.85
CA VAL A 97 6.02 -8.11 -15.33
C VAL A 97 7.06 -7.16 -15.89
N CYS A 98 8.32 -7.59 -15.91
CA CYS A 98 9.42 -6.82 -16.44
C CYS A 98 9.11 -6.35 -17.88
N PRO A 99 9.29 -5.05 -18.20
CA PRO A 99 8.97 -4.51 -19.51
C PRO A 99 9.93 -4.98 -20.61
N LYS A 100 11.11 -5.49 -20.25
CA LYS A 100 12.04 -6.10 -21.22
C LYS A 100 11.40 -7.34 -21.82
N LEU A 101 11.17 -7.30 -23.14
CA LEU A 101 10.52 -8.38 -23.90
C LEU A 101 11.23 -9.73 -23.73
N SER A 102 12.55 -9.73 -23.60
CA SER A 102 13.39 -10.92 -23.37
C SER A 102 13.33 -11.47 -21.95
N CYS A 103 12.78 -10.71 -20.98
CA CYS A 103 12.74 -11.09 -19.58
C CYS A 103 11.35 -11.57 -19.17
N ARG A 104 10.34 -10.69 -19.25
CA ARG A 104 8.94 -10.94 -18.84
C ARG A 104 8.75 -11.59 -17.45
N GLN A 105 9.74 -11.48 -16.56
CA GLN A 105 9.69 -12.00 -15.20
C GLN A 105 8.68 -11.20 -14.37
N LYS A 106 7.92 -11.88 -13.49
CA LYS A 106 7.09 -11.21 -12.48
C LYS A 106 7.93 -10.29 -11.60
N THR A 107 7.44 -9.09 -11.32
CA THR A 107 8.16 -8.08 -10.53
C THR A 107 7.52 -7.88 -9.16
N LEU A 108 8.21 -7.15 -8.28
CA LEU A 108 7.70 -6.71 -6.99
C LEU A 108 7.55 -5.18 -7.00
N PRO A 109 6.52 -4.60 -6.38
CA PRO A 109 6.45 -3.17 -6.19
C PRO A 109 7.52 -2.74 -5.18
N VAL A 110 8.07 -1.54 -5.37
CA VAL A 110 9.13 -0.98 -4.51
C VAL A 110 9.05 0.54 -4.49
N GLY A 111 9.40 1.12 -3.35
CA GLY A 111 9.56 2.55 -3.16
C GLY A 111 11.00 2.97 -3.30
N PRO A 112 11.40 3.81 -4.28
CA PRO A 112 12.77 4.31 -4.37
C PRO A 112 13.18 5.25 -3.21
N SER A 113 12.22 5.65 -2.37
CA SER A 113 12.45 6.48 -1.20
C SER A 113 11.36 6.23 -0.16
N ASP A 114 11.74 6.22 1.12
CA ASP A 114 10.80 6.15 2.25
C ASP A 114 10.19 7.51 2.61
N VAL A 115 10.35 8.52 1.75
CA VAL A 115 9.92 9.90 1.99
C VAL A 115 8.73 10.18 1.10
N CYS A 116 7.56 10.41 1.71
CA CYS A 116 6.34 10.75 0.98
C CYS A 116 6.54 12.00 0.11
N GLY A 117 5.94 12.00 -1.08
CA GLY A 117 5.98 13.02 -2.11
C GLY A 117 7.25 13.00 -2.97
N LYS A 118 8.21 12.09 -2.72
CA LYS A 118 9.51 12.13 -3.41
C LYS A 118 9.57 11.29 -4.68
N SER A 119 8.88 10.16 -4.72
CA SER A 119 8.81 9.29 -5.90
C SER A 119 7.56 8.44 -5.83
N ASN A 120 6.97 8.15 -6.97
CA ASN A 120 5.93 7.14 -7.07
C ASN A 120 6.54 5.74 -6.90
N VAL A 121 5.66 4.76 -6.66
CA VAL A 121 6.01 3.34 -6.67
C VAL A 121 6.63 2.94 -8.01
N LYS A 122 7.60 2.03 -7.95
CA LYS A 122 8.24 1.40 -9.11
C LYS A 122 8.09 -0.11 -9.02
N ILE A 123 8.52 -0.81 -10.06
CA ILE A 123 8.65 -2.27 -10.03
C ILE A 123 10.11 -2.70 -10.10
N PHE A 124 10.47 -3.66 -9.26
CA PHE A 124 11.77 -4.30 -9.23
C PHE A 124 11.74 -5.66 -9.93
N CYS A 125 12.62 -5.85 -10.91
CA CYS A 125 12.78 -7.13 -11.59
C CYS A 125 13.96 -7.90 -11.01
N THR A 126 13.69 -9.01 -10.34
CA THR A 126 14.73 -9.88 -9.74
C THR A 126 15.66 -10.53 -10.78
N ARG A 127 15.18 -10.72 -12.02
CA ARG A 127 16.02 -11.28 -13.10
C ARG A 127 16.96 -10.25 -13.72
N CYS A 128 16.50 -9.01 -13.88
CA CYS A 128 17.32 -7.93 -14.46
C CYS A 128 18.12 -7.17 -13.41
N ASN A 129 17.78 -7.33 -12.14
CA ASN A 129 18.33 -6.59 -11.00
C ASN A 129 18.25 -5.07 -11.20
N ASP A 130 17.05 -4.59 -11.54
CA ASP A 130 16.83 -3.24 -12.06
C ASP A 130 15.39 -2.77 -11.80
N PHE A 131 15.20 -1.45 -11.75
CA PHE A 131 13.93 -0.78 -11.45
C PHE A 131 13.26 -0.29 -12.75
N TYR A 132 11.94 -0.39 -12.82
CA TYR A 132 11.15 0.11 -13.95
C TYR A 132 9.94 0.89 -13.46
N GLU A 133 9.50 1.86 -14.27
CA GLU A 133 8.21 2.51 -14.07
C GLU A 133 7.06 1.52 -14.29
N LEU A 134 5.96 1.71 -13.56
CA LEU A 134 4.73 0.96 -13.83
C LEU A 134 4.12 1.38 -15.16
N ARG A 135 3.41 0.46 -15.80
CA ARG A 135 2.61 0.77 -16.99
C ARG A 135 1.24 1.31 -16.61
N SER A 136 0.72 0.93 -15.43
CA SER A 136 -0.47 1.55 -14.87
C SER A 136 -0.21 3.02 -14.56
N ASP A 137 -1.15 3.89 -14.93
CA ASP A 137 -1.19 5.27 -14.46
C ASP A 137 -1.58 5.28 -12.98
N THR A 138 -0.58 5.06 -12.13
CA THR A 138 -0.72 5.04 -10.67
C THR A 138 -0.21 6.34 -10.08
N GLN A 139 -0.94 6.85 -9.10
CA GLN A 139 -0.52 7.99 -8.29
C GLN A 139 -0.02 7.54 -6.91
N LEU A 140 0.24 6.24 -6.74
CA LEU A 140 0.73 5.70 -5.46
C LEU A 140 2.14 6.17 -5.17
N ASP A 141 2.30 6.69 -3.96
CA ASP A 141 3.60 7.05 -3.41
C ASP A 141 4.48 5.80 -3.21
N GLY A 142 5.77 5.92 -3.54
CA GLY A 142 6.75 4.87 -3.31
C GLY A 142 6.97 4.58 -1.83
N ALA A 143 6.82 5.59 -0.97
CA ALA A 143 6.97 5.44 0.48
C ALA A 143 5.99 4.41 1.08
N MET A 144 4.91 4.04 0.37
CA MET A 144 3.99 2.98 0.79
C MET A 144 4.56 1.56 0.68
N PHE A 145 5.70 1.40 0.01
CA PHE A 145 6.34 0.12 -0.26
C PHE A 145 7.75 0.00 0.32
N GLY A 146 8.33 1.11 0.78
CA GLY A 146 9.69 1.13 1.34
C GLY A 146 10.80 0.85 0.31
N THR A 147 12.05 1.12 0.72
CA THR A 147 13.27 0.88 -0.04
C THR A 147 13.83 -0.53 0.04
#